data_AF-A0A838TR45-F1
#
_entry.id   AF-A0A838TR45-F1
#
_cell.length_a   1.000
_cell.length_b   1.000
_cell.length_c   1.000
_cell.angle_alpha   90.00
_cell.angle_beta   90.00
_cell.angle_gamma   90.00
#
_symmetry.space_group_name_H-M   'P 1'
#
loop_
_entity.id
_entity.type
_entity.pdbx_description
1 polymer ?
#
loop_
_entity_poly.entity_id
_entity_poly.type
_entity_poly.pdbx_seq_one_letter_code
_entity_poly.pdbx_strand_id
1 'polypeptide(L)'
;MHTVNEYINSDIFHKLKKAPKKRIAFLDIDSTMTGDPVIAGKTRTLLEANDYAIVFVTTRTEEMLMSHSAYTKSITNKTFHRPRPNLQSVNGMFNYIQPEEYEPAAILDPEIIVGSTGTQILIRHKDKDYMVDSAYEKSFIHEKSHWKKMTMQLLRIIDPQAQLYELPMIDRLDQFEKSFADVAPPHYRLGLHFKKLRDKVAFLKELSVIRTQDAIAQDLKDHANAITVINDSHPIHSRYKLYLVPKDTSKEKAVEHIIQKLCESLGVEPSAFEILLAGDSLPDLDMGLHGGKGTKATFILVGGSRLTDIIRSKTEHTFAGVDLAEIKQNLQEISPGRFRFITEEDSREIIICDAFSNKHTEVASLYAYLQKHFEENV
;
A
#
# COMPACT_ATOMS: atom_id res chain seq x y z
N MET A 1 4.28 -18.93 24.84
CA MET A 1 4.01 -17.48 24.91
C MET A 1 2.64 -17.26 24.32
N HIS A 2 1.70 -16.64 25.05
CA HIS A 2 0.43 -16.23 24.46
C HIS A 2 0.73 -15.07 23.50
N THR A 3 0.53 -15.28 22.20
CA THR A 3 0.50 -14.19 21.21
C THR A 3 -0.67 -13.29 21.58
N VAL A 4 -0.39 -12.07 22.02
CA VAL A 4 -1.40 -11.04 22.20
C VAL A 4 -2.01 -10.79 20.83
N ASN A 5 -3.33 -10.91 20.70
CA ASN A 5 -4.02 -10.52 19.48
C ASN A 5 -4.36 -9.03 19.61
N GLU A 6 -3.57 -8.19 18.97
CA GLU A 6 -3.67 -6.72 19.04
C GLU A 6 -5.04 -6.21 18.54
N TYR A 7 -5.76 -6.98 17.73
CA TYR A 7 -7.03 -6.55 17.14
C TYR A 7 -8.19 -6.49 18.15
N ILE A 8 -8.21 -7.28 19.23
CA ILE A 8 -9.39 -7.39 20.11
C ILE A 8 -9.75 -6.07 20.82
N ASN A 9 -8.76 -5.20 21.06
CA ASN A 9 -8.93 -3.90 21.71
C ASN A 9 -8.86 -2.72 20.72
N SER A 10 -8.86 -3.01 19.42
CA SER A 10 -8.74 -2.01 18.36
C SER A 10 -10.05 -1.28 18.08
N ASP A 11 -9.93 -0.07 17.53
CA ASP A 11 -11.06 0.71 17.04
C ASP A 11 -11.83 -0.05 15.94
N ILE A 12 -11.12 -0.66 14.98
CA ILE A 12 -11.72 -1.43 13.89
C ILE A 12 -12.54 -2.61 14.41
N PHE A 13 -12.02 -3.38 15.37
CA PHE A 13 -12.76 -4.50 15.96
C PHE A 13 -14.06 -4.04 16.61
N HIS A 14 -14.00 -2.97 17.42
CA HIS A 14 -15.19 -2.46 18.09
C HIS A 14 -16.22 -1.86 17.12
N LYS A 15 -15.77 -1.23 16.03
CA LYS A 15 -16.63 -0.72 14.95
C LYS A 15 -17.35 -1.88 14.26
N LEU A 16 -16.60 -2.88 13.80
CA LEU A 16 -17.13 -4.03 13.07
C LEU A 16 -18.00 -4.96 13.93
N LYS A 17 -17.70 -5.10 15.23
CA LYS A 17 -18.50 -5.91 16.16
C LYS A 17 -19.91 -5.36 16.34
N LYS A 18 -20.08 -4.04 16.27
CA LYS A 18 -21.36 -3.35 16.47
C LYS A 18 -22.09 -3.07 15.15
N ALA A 19 -21.37 -3.05 14.04
CA ALA A 19 -21.94 -2.74 12.73
C ALA A 19 -22.89 -3.84 12.26
N PRO A 20 -24.02 -3.49 11.60
CA PRO A 20 -24.94 -4.46 11.01
C PRO A 20 -24.28 -5.26 9.88
N LYS A 21 -23.33 -4.65 9.18
CA LYS A 21 -22.49 -5.27 8.15
C LYS A 21 -21.02 -5.03 8.46
N LYS A 22 -20.18 -6.03 8.23
CA LYS A 22 -18.73 -5.93 8.46
C LYS A 22 -18.08 -5.35 7.21
N ARG A 23 -17.96 -4.03 7.16
CA ARG A 23 -17.48 -3.28 5.99
C ARG A 23 -16.10 -2.67 6.23
N ILE A 24 -15.18 -2.88 5.29
CA ILE A 24 -13.83 -2.33 5.37
C ILE A 24 -13.43 -1.72 4.03
N ALA A 25 -12.90 -0.49 4.06
CA ALA A 25 -12.34 0.19 2.90
C ALA A 25 -10.81 0.19 3.03
N PHE A 26 -10.13 -0.52 2.15
CA PHE A 26 -8.68 -0.54 1.99
C PHE A 26 -8.31 0.45 0.88
N LEU A 27 -7.76 1.60 1.26
CA LEU A 27 -7.53 2.70 0.35
C LEU A 27 -6.03 2.98 0.26
N ASP A 28 -5.49 3.00 -0.95
CA ASP A 28 -4.25 3.75 -1.17
C ASP A 28 -4.50 5.25 -0.94
N ILE A 29 -3.42 5.97 -0.64
CA ILE A 29 -3.47 7.41 -0.43
C ILE A 29 -3.05 8.16 -1.68
N ASP A 30 -1.88 7.86 -2.23
CA ASP A 30 -1.25 8.67 -3.25
C ASP A 30 -1.97 8.49 -4.59
N SER A 31 -2.37 9.59 -5.22
CA SER A 31 -3.22 9.59 -6.41
C SER A 31 -4.56 8.85 -6.26
N THR A 32 -5.01 8.63 -5.02
CA THR A 32 -6.28 7.95 -4.70
C THR A 32 -7.13 8.78 -3.74
N MET A 33 -6.61 9.05 -2.54
CA MET A 33 -7.24 9.94 -1.56
C MET A 33 -6.62 11.34 -1.55
N THR A 34 -5.40 11.48 -2.10
CA THR A 34 -4.84 12.79 -2.42
C THR A 34 -5.61 13.44 -3.56
N GLY A 35 -5.86 14.74 -3.46
CA GLY A 35 -6.66 15.51 -4.41
C GLY A 35 -7.26 16.72 -3.71
N ASP A 36 -8.47 17.12 -4.09
CA ASP A 36 -9.21 18.18 -3.39
C ASP A 36 -9.51 17.75 -1.93
N PRO A 37 -9.02 18.49 -0.91
CA PRO A 37 -9.20 18.13 0.50
C PRO A 37 -10.66 18.09 0.94
N VAL A 38 -11.52 18.94 0.37
CA VAL A 38 -12.96 18.97 0.67
C VAL A 38 -13.61 17.70 0.15
N ILE A 39 -13.24 17.26 -1.07
CA ILE A 39 -13.77 16.03 -1.65
C ILE A 39 -13.26 14.81 -0.89
N ALA A 40 -11.99 14.76 -0.49
CA ALA A 40 -11.46 13.70 0.37
C ALA A 40 -12.22 13.60 1.70
N GLY A 41 -12.53 14.75 2.34
CA GLY A 41 -13.34 14.80 3.55
C GLY A 41 -14.76 14.25 3.33
N LYS A 42 -15.39 14.58 2.20
CA LYS A 42 -16.71 14.04 1.84
C LYS A 42 -16.66 12.54 1.57
N THR A 43 -15.64 12.05 0.86
CA THR A 43 -15.43 10.60 0.61
C THR A 43 -15.31 9.82 1.90
N ARG A 44 -14.46 10.29 2.83
CA ARG A 44 -14.32 9.66 4.14
C ARG A 44 -15.64 9.65 4.92
N THR A 45 -16.31 10.80 4.98
CA THR A 45 -17.61 10.92 5.67
C THR A 45 -18.64 9.96 5.09
N LEU A 46 -18.68 9.82 3.76
CA LEU A 46 -19.61 8.93 3.07
C LEU A 46 -19.33 7.45 3.37
N LEU A 47 -18.06 7.05 3.42
CA LEU A 47 -17.67 5.69 3.82
C LEU A 47 -18.05 5.41 5.27
N GLU A 48 -17.72 6.32 6.18
CA GLU A 48 -18.04 6.18 7.62
C GLU A 48 -19.54 6.14 7.88
N ALA A 49 -20.33 6.97 7.18
CA ALA A 49 -21.79 6.97 7.26
C ALA A 49 -22.43 5.66 6.75
N ASN A 50 -21.69 4.86 5.97
CA ASN A 50 -22.09 3.55 5.46
C ASN A 50 -21.41 2.38 6.20
N ASP A 51 -20.97 2.63 7.45
CA ASP A 51 -20.36 1.69 8.39
C ASP A 51 -18.99 1.11 7.95
N TYR A 52 -18.30 1.72 6.98
CA TYR A 52 -16.97 1.27 6.59
C TYR A 52 -15.94 1.64 7.67
N ALA A 53 -15.20 0.65 8.18
CA ALA A 53 -13.90 0.88 8.79
C ALA A 53 -12.87 1.22 7.71
N ILE A 54 -11.96 2.14 7.99
CA ILE A 54 -10.99 2.66 7.01
C ILE A 54 -9.60 2.11 7.35
N VAL A 55 -8.97 1.54 6.34
CA VAL A 55 -7.59 1.07 6.38
C VAL A 55 -6.85 1.75 5.25
N PHE A 56 -5.73 2.41 5.58
CA PHE A 56 -4.85 2.95 4.54
C PHE A 56 -3.77 1.94 4.20
N VAL A 57 -3.61 1.65 2.91
CA VAL A 57 -2.61 0.70 2.39
C VAL A 57 -1.73 1.43 1.38
N THR A 58 -0.62 1.99 1.84
CA THR A 58 0.11 3.02 1.09
C THR A 58 1.62 2.82 1.06
N THR A 59 2.29 3.54 0.17
CA THR A 59 3.73 3.66 0.12
C THR A 59 4.28 4.71 1.11
N ARG A 60 3.44 5.61 1.64
CA ARG A 60 3.83 6.56 2.67
C ARG A 60 4.31 5.84 3.94
N THR A 61 5.15 6.53 4.71
CA THR A 61 5.51 6.06 6.05
C THR A 61 4.41 6.38 7.04
N GLU A 62 4.39 5.64 8.12
CA GLU A 62 3.25 5.56 9.01
C GLU A 62 3.01 6.86 9.78
N GLU A 63 4.10 7.54 10.18
CA GLU A 63 4.05 8.81 10.89
C GLU A 63 3.43 9.95 10.09
N MET A 64 3.34 9.84 8.76
CA MET A 64 2.69 10.84 7.90
C MET A 64 1.16 10.76 7.95
N LEU A 65 0.61 9.66 8.47
CA LEU A 65 -0.84 9.39 8.48
C LEU A 65 -1.44 9.50 9.88
N MET A 66 -0.66 10.00 10.86
CA MET A 66 -1.09 10.22 12.23
C MET A 66 -1.24 11.71 12.47
N SER A 67 -2.31 12.13 13.15
CA SER A 67 -2.34 13.46 13.76
C SER A 67 -1.23 13.59 14.81
N HIS A 68 -0.85 14.83 15.13
CA HIS A 68 0.11 15.11 16.19
C HIS A 68 -0.29 14.43 17.52
N SER A 69 -1.59 14.42 17.81
CA SER A 69 -2.14 13.79 19.01
C SER A 69 -1.94 12.26 19.04
N ALA A 70 -2.24 11.57 17.93
CA ALA A 70 -2.10 10.12 17.81
C ALA A 70 -0.63 9.71 17.82
N TYR A 71 0.23 10.44 17.09
CA TYR A 71 1.67 10.23 17.09
C TYR A 71 2.24 10.35 18.51
N THR A 72 1.95 11.45 19.21
CA THR A 72 2.50 11.72 20.54
C THR A 72 2.08 10.66 21.56
N LYS A 73 0.82 10.23 21.52
CA LYS A 73 0.33 9.13 22.37
C LYS A 73 1.05 7.82 22.09
N SER A 74 1.22 7.47 20.81
CA SER A 74 1.90 6.22 20.40
C SER A 74 3.37 6.19 20.82
N ILE A 75 4.08 7.32 20.73
CA ILE A 75 5.45 7.45 21.25
C ILE A 75 5.47 7.33 22.78
N THR A 76 4.57 8.04 23.48
CA THR A 76 4.50 8.05 24.95
C THR A 76 4.23 6.66 25.52
N ASN A 77 3.31 5.92 24.88
CA ASN A 77 2.96 4.55 25.23
C ASN A 77 4.01 3.52 24.78
N LYS A 78 5.04 3.95 24.03
CA LYS A 78 6.08 3.08 23.46
C LYS A 78 5.52 2.01 22.53
N THR A 79 4.42 2.30 21.86
CA THR A 79 3.76 1.42 20.89
C THR A 79 4.18 1.73 19.45
N PHE A 80 4.82 2.88 19.24
CA PHE A 80 5.46 3.31 17.99
C PHE A 80 6.82 3.98 18.28
N HIS A 81 7.76 3.91 17.33
CA HIS A 81 9.15 4.33 17.56
C HIS A 81 9.79 5.17 16.46
N ARG A 82 9.09 5.43 15.35
CA ARG A 82 9.69 6.22 14.25
C ARG A 82 9.73 7.70 14.64
N PRO A 83 10.78 8.44 14.24
CA PRO A 83 10.85 9.87 14.51
C PRO A 83 9.74 10.61 13.75
N ARG A 84 9.44 11.83 14.20
CA ARG A 84 8.42 12.68 13.60
C ARG A 84 8.81 13.07 12.16
N PRO A 85 7.84 13.25 11.24
CA PRO A 85 8.10 13.64 9.87
C PRO A 85 8.36 15.16 9.76
N ASN A 86 9.27 15.56 8.89
CA ASN A 86 9.50 16.94 8.47
C ASN A 86 8.68 17.26 7.21
N LEU A 87 7.46 17.76 7.35
CA LEU A 87 6.52 17.84 6.22
C LEU A 87 6.62 19.13 5.39
N GLN A 88 7.10 20.24 5.96
CA GLN A 88 7.11 21.53 5.26
C GLN A 88 8.47 21.81 4.61
N SER A 89 8.51 21.96 3.29
CA SER A 89 9.74 22.39 2.60
C SER A 89 9.87 23.92 2.59
N VAL A 90 10.97 24.44 3.14
CA VAL A 90 11.35 25.86 3.12
C VAL A 90 12.79 25.96 2.60
N ASN A 91 12.98 26.66 1.47
CA ASN A 91 14.29 26.80 0.81
C ASN A 91 14.98 25.46 0.50
N GLY A 92 14.20 24.42 0.17
CA GLY A 92 14.72 23.08 -0.14
C GLY A 92 15.10 22.23 1.06
N MET A 93 14.87 22.71 2.29
CA MET A 93 15.00 21.93 3.52
C MET A 93 13.63 21.66 4.13
N PHE A 94 13.45 20.46 4.67
CA PHE A 94 12.22 20.01 5.29
C PHE A 94 12.22 20.31 6.79
N ASN A 95 11.18 20.99 7.27
CA ASN A 95 10.99 21.30 8.68
C ASN A 95 9.78 20.55 9.24
N TYR A 96 9.83 20.30 10.54
CA TYR A 96 8.68 19.79 11.27
C TYR A 96 7.54 20.81 11.33
N ILE A 97 6.35 20.33 11.03
CA ILE A 97 5.05 20.97 11.23
C ILE A 97 4.08 19.87 11.69
N GLN A 98 3.02 20.22 12.41
CA GLN A 98 2.00 19.24 12.78
C GLN A 98 1.33 18.65 11.52
N PRO A 99 1.15 17.32 11.41
CA PRO A 99 0.54 16.71 10.23
C PRO A 99 -0.80 17.33 9.84
N GLU A 100 -1.66 17.64 10.81
CA GLU A 100 -2.96 18.28 10.60
C GLU A 100 -2.91 19.71 10.04
N GLU A 101 -1.75 20.38 10.08
CA GLU A 101 -1.56 21.70 9.48
C GLU A 101 -1.12 21.62 8.00
N TYR A 102 -0.71 20.44 7.53
CA TYR A 102 -0.16 20.24 6.18
C TYR A 102 -0.97 19.24 5.36
N GLU A 103 -1.33 18.10 5.94
CA GLU A 103 -2.08 17.03 5.30
C GLU A 103 -3.59 17.22 5.51
N PRO A 104 -4.43 16.86 4.52
CA PRO A 104 -5.88 16.84 4.72
C PRO A 104 -6.29 15.94 5.88
N ALA A 105 -7.14 16.43 6.79
CA ALA A 105 -7.64 15.64 7.92
C ALA A 105 -8.29 14.31 7.48
N ALA A 106 -8.83 14.25 6.26
CA ALA A 106 -9.43 13.04 5.68
C ALA A 106 -8.46 11.86 5.57
N ILE A 107 -7.16 12.11 5.40
CA ILE A 107 -6.13 11.07 5.23
C ILE A 107 -5.33 10.81 6.51
N LEU A 108 -5.72 11.42 7.63
CA LEU A 108 -5.11 11.19 8.93
C LEU A 108 -5.95 10.22 9.75
N ASP A 109 -5.29 9.51 10.64
CA ASP A 109 -5.91 8.75 11.71
C ASP A 109 -6.94 7.66 11.23
N PRO A 110 -6.60 6.76 10.27
CA PRO A 110 -7.46 5.62 9.91
C PRO A 110 -7.50 4.57 11.04
N GLU A 111 -8.40 3.60 11.00
CA GLU A 111 -8.39 2.53 12.01
C GLU A 111 -7.16 1.61 11.90
N ILE A 112 -6.61 1.40 10.69
CA ILE A 112 -5.33 0.71 10.48
C ILE A 112 -4.49 1.47 9.45
N ILE A 113 -3.18 1.55 9.70
CA ILE A 113 -2.18 2.00 8.72
C ILE A 113 -1.36 0.79 8.29
N VAL A 114 -1.37 0.49 6.99
CA VAL A 114 -0.43 -0.41 6.34
C VAL A 114 0.55 0.45 5.55
N GLY A 115 1.72 0.68 6.14
CA GLY A 115 2.71 1.60 5.60
C GLY A 115 3.73 0.92 4.69
N SER A 116 4.46 1.76 3.95
CA SER A 116 5.66 1.36 3.19
C SER A 116 5.45 0.15 2.26
N THR A 117 4.30 0.12 1.58
CA THR A 117 3.93 -0.92 0.62
C THR A 117 3.69 -2.29 1.26
N GLY A 118 3.17 -2.31 2.49
CA GLY A 118 2.81 -3.54 3.19
C GLY A 118 3.81 -3.97 4.25
N THR A 119 4.93 -3.26 4.47
CA THR A 119 6.00 -3.76 5.36
C THR A 119 5.74 -3.61 6.85
N GLN A 120 4.71 -2.84 7.23
CA GLN A 120 4.32 -2.64 8.62
C GLN A 120 2.81 -2.39 8.69
N ILE A 121 2.17 -2.99 9.70
CA ILE A 121 0.76 -2.78 10.04
C ILE A 121 0.70 -2.15 11.43
N LEU A 122 0.04 -1.00 11.53
CA LEU A 122 -0.26 -0.32 12.77
C LEU A 122 -1.76 -0.25 12.99
N ILE A 123 -2.20 -0.69 14.16
CA ILE A 123 -3.61 -0.82 14.51
C ILE A 123 -3.95 0.29 15.51
N ARG A 124 -4.97 1.08 15.23
CA ARG A 124 -5.43 2.12 16.14
C ARG A 124 -6.24 1.49 17.28
N HIS A 125 -5.84 1.78 18.50
CA HIS A 125 -6.52 1.32 19.70
C HIS A 125 -7.46 2.39 20.25
N LYS A 126 -8.35 1.97 21.17
CA LYS A 126 -9.38 2.85 21.78
C LYS A 126 -8.84 4.16 22.35
N ASP A 127 -7.64 4.12 22.92
CA ASP A 127 -6.98 5.29 23.52
C ASP A 127 -6.38 6.26 22.48
N LYS A 128 -6.58 5.95 21.20
CA LYS A 128 -6.15 6.68 20.01
C LYS A 128 -4.65 6.67 19.77
N ASP A 129 -3.94 5.72 20.36
CA ASP A 129 -2.58 5.35 19.96
C ASP A 129 -2.59 4.24 18.90
N TYR A 130 -1.47 4.11 18.19
CA TYR A 130 -1.20 3.08 17.20
C TYR A 130 -0.24 2.05 17.77
N MET A 131 -0.60 0.77 17.65
CA MET A 131 0.22 -0.36 18.05
C MET A 131 0.66 -1.17 16.83
N VAL A 132 1.92 -1.58 16.79
CA VAL A 132 2.47 -2.47 15.75
C VAL A 132 1.83 -3.86 15.86
N ASP A 133 1.36 -4.38 14.73
CA ASP A 133 1.02 -5.80 14.58
C ASP A 133 2.29 -6.64 14.63
N SER A 134 2.63 -7.09 15.85
CA SER A 134 3.88 -7.79 16.09
C SER A 134 3.89 -9.18 15.46
N ALA A 135 2.71 -9.78 15.23
CA ALA A 135 2.58 -11.06 14.58
C ALA A 135 2.93 -10.97 13.08
N TYR A 136 2.53 -9.88 12.43
CA TYR A 136 2.90 -9.61 11.04
C TYR A 136 4.42 -9.43 10.88
N GLU A 137 5.06 -8.59 11.71
CA GLU A 137 6.52 -8.35 11.62
C GLU A 137 7.37 -9.59 11.95
N LYS A 138 6.93 -10.45 12.89
CA LYS A 138 7.67 -11.66 13.28
C LYS A 138 7.81 -12.71 12.18
N SER A 139 7.06 -12.57 11.08
CA SER A 139 7.19 -13.44 9.92
C SER A 139 8.49 -13.20 9.11
N PHE A 140 9.19 -12.09 9.34
CA PHE A 140 10.37 -11.73 8.56
C PHE A 140 11.63 -12.43 9.08
N ILE A 141 12.46 -12.91 8.15
CA ILE A 141 13.65 -13.73 8.43
C ILE A 141 14.73 -12.94 9.20
N HIS A 142 14.83 -11.64 8.98
CA HIS A 142 15.89 -10.79 9.52
C HIS A 142 15.33 -9.57 10.24
N GLU A 143 16.01 -9.19 11.33
CA GLU A 143 15.79 -7.90 11.99
C GLU A 143 16.01 -6.72 11.05
N LYS A 144 15.30 -5.61 11.31
CA LYS A 144 15.23 -4.37 10.50
C LYS A 144 16.60 -3.91 9.95
N SER A 145 17.56 -3.73 10.84
CA SER A 145 18.90 -3.25 10.48
C SER A 145 19.72 -4.28 9.69
N HIS A 146 19.58 -5.56 10.01
CA HIS A 146 20.28 -6.64 9.34
C HIS A 146 19.75 -6.83 7.93
N TRP A 147 18.42 -6.85 7.75
CA TRP A 147 17.77 -6.92 6.45
C TRP A 147 18.27 -5.80 5.53
N LYS A 148 18.27 -4.54 6.00
CA LYS A 148 18.70 -3.38 5.20
C LYS A 148 20.18 -3.46 4.83
N LYS A 149 21.05 -3.91 5.75
CA LYS A 149 22.47 -4.12 5.48
C LYS A 149 22.70 -5.19 4.40
N MET A 150 22.04 -6.34 4.52
CA MET A 150 22.12 -7.43 3.55
C MET A 150 21.60 -7.01 2.17
N THR A 151 20.47 -6.30 2.11
CA THR A 151 19.93 -5.79 0.85
C THR A 151 20.89 -4.78 0.21
N MET A 152 21.49 -3.87 0.98
CA MET A 152 22.51 -2.95 0.45
C MET A 152 23.78 -3.66 -0.05
N GLN A 153 24.18 -4.78 0.57
CA GLN A 153 25.29 -5.61 0.06
C GLN A 153 24.92 -6.27 -1.28
N LEU A 154 23.72 -6.84 -1.37
CA LEU A 154 23.19 -7.42 -2.61
C LEU A 154 23.17 -6.39 -3.75
N LEU A 155 22.68 -5.18 -3.46
CA LEU A 155 22.61 -4.06 -4.39
C LEU A 155 23.97 -3.66 -4.97
N ARG A 156 25.04 -3.71 -4.16
CA ARG A 156 26.42 -3.43 -4.60
C ARG A 156 27.00 -4.53 -5.50
N ILE A 157 26.49 -5.75 -5.41
CA ILE A 157 26.91 -6.86 -6.27
C ILE A 157 26.19 -6.79 -7.62
N ILE A 158 24.90 -6.43 -7.61
CA ILE A 158 24.11 -6.27 -8.84
C ILE A 158 24.60 -5.08 -9.68
N ASP A 159 24.92 -3.95 -9.03
CA ASP A 159 25.32 -2.73 -9.71
C ASP A 159 26.57 -2.11 -9.08
N PRO A 160 27.75 -2.72 -9.27
CA PRO A 160 28.99 -2.29 -8.61
C PRO A 160 29.45 -0.89 -9.04
N GLN A 161 28.99 -0.42 -10.21
CA GLN A 161 29.31 0.91 -10.73
C GLN A 161 28.21 1.96 -10.44
N ALA A 162 27.12 1.57 -9.78
CA ALA A 162 25.97 2.42 -9.47
C ALA A 162 25.40 3.15 -10.71
N GLN A 163 25.24 2.41 -11.81
CA GLN A 163 24.78 2.96 -13.10
C GLN A 163 23.32 2.62 -13.44
N LEU A 164 22.76 1.56 -12.87
CA LEU A 164 21.42 1.07 -13.20
C LEU A 164 20.33 1.88 -12.50
N TYR A 165 20.54 2.24 -11.23
CA TYR A 165 19.53 2.89 -10.41
C TYR A 165 20.09 3.96 -9.48
N GLU A 166 19.20 4.81 -9.00
CA GLU A 166 19.44 5.76 -7.92
C GLU A 166 18.61 5.37 -6.70
N LEU A 167 19.20 5.49 -5.51
CA LEU A 167 18.48 5.36 -4.25
C LEU A 167 17.79 6.70 -3.93
N PRO A 168 16.48 6.71 -3.63
CA PRO A 168 15.79 7.93 -3.29
C PRO A 168 16.26 8.46 -1.93
N MET A 169 16.15 9.78 -1.73
CA MET A 169 16.60 10.44 -0.50
C MET A 169 15.95 9.87 0.76
N ILE A 170 14.67 9.51 0.67
CA ILE A 170 13.89 8.89 1.76
C ILE A 170 14.54 7.61 2.31
N ASP A 171 15.32 6.87 1.51
CA ASP A 171 15.95 5.63 1.96
C ASP A 171 17.32 5.84 2.63
N ARG A 172 17.72 7.10 2.81
CA ARG A 172 19.03 7.51 3.36
C ARG A 172 18.88 8.26 4.67
N LEU A 173 19.37 7.67 5.76
CA LEU A 173 19.25 8.26 7.11
C LEU A 173 19.94 9.62 7.22
N ASP A 174 21.11 9.77 6.59
CA ASP A 174 21.87 11.02 6.59
C ASP A 174 21.10 12.18 5.92
N GLN A 175 20.19 11.87 4.99
CA GLN A 175 19.38 12.89 4.32
C GLN A 175 18.24 13.36 5.22
N PHE A 176 17.61 12.47 5.98
CA PHE A 176 16.62 12.84 6.99
C PHE A 176 17.24 13.70 8.11
N GLU A 177 18.39 13.29 8.65
CA GLU A 177 19.09 14.04 9.71
C GLU A 177 19.51 15.46 9.26
N LYS A 178 19.83 15.62 7.97
CA LYS A 178 20.15 16.91 7.35
C LYS A 178 18.94 17.66 6.82
N SER A 179 17.72 17.17 7.08
CA SER A 179 16.47 17.79 6.62
C SER A 179 16.31 17.88 5.09
N PHE A 180 16.94 16.97 4.33
CA PHE A 180 16.74 16.81 2.88
C PHE A 180 15.70 15.73 2.54
N ALA A 181 15.33 14.90 3.51
CA ALA A 181 14.19 14.00 3.42
C ALA A 181 13.14 14.39 4.47
N ASP A 182 11.88 14.28 4.07
CA ASP A 182 10.71 14.55 4.90
C ASP A 182 10.49 13.47 5.96
N VAL A 183 10.90 12.23 5.71
CA VAL A 183 10.71 11.14 6.67
C VAL A 183 11.96 10.29 6.82
N ALA A 184 12.08 9.64 7.98
CA ALA A 184 13.16 8.70 8.23
C ALA A 184 13.02 7.47 7.32
N PRO A 185 14.12 6.77 6.99
CA PRO A 185 14.04 5.59 6.15
C PRO A 185 13.06 4.55 6.70
N PRO A 186 12.20 3.95 5.86
CA PRO A 186 11.40 2.81 6.27
C PRO A 186 12.29 1.65 6.69
N HIS A 187 11.82 0.84 7.63
CA HIS A 187 12.62 -0.25 8.21
C HIS A 187 12.89 -1.38 7.20
N TYR A 188 11.88 -1.81 6.46
CA TYR A 188 11.90 -3.00 5.60
C TYR A 188 11.63 -2.67 4.12
N ARG A 189 11.89 -1.44 3.70
CA ARG A 189 11.74 -1.01 2.30
C ARG A 189 13.02 -0.34 1.81
N LEU A 190 13.37 -0.62 0.56
CA LEU A 190 14.34 0.15 -0.22
C LEU A 190 13.74 0.42 -1.61
N GLY A 191 13.61 1.68 -1.97
CA GLY A 191 13.21 2.11 -3.31
C GLY A 191 14.41 2.18 -4.25
N LEU A 192 14.21 1.78 -5.51
CA LEU A 192 15.17 1.91 -6.60
C LEU A 192 14.53 2.72 -7.73
N HIS A 193 15.15 3.83 -8.13
CA HIS A 193 14.70 4.66 -9.24
C HIS A 193 15.57 4.40 -10.48
N PHE A 194 14.95 3.94 -11.57
CA PHE A 194 15.62 3.66 -12.82
C PHE A 194 15.31 4.75 -13.84
N LYS A 195 16.34 5.23 -14.54
CA LYS A 195 16.19 6.24 -15.62
C LYS A 195 15.53 5.65 -16.87
N LYS A 196 15.71 4.35 -17.11
CA LYS A 196 15.21 3.65 -18.31
C LYS A 196 14.66 2.29 -17.94
N LEU A 197 13.64 1.84 -18.68
CA LEU A 197 13.05 0.51 -18.53
C LEU A 197 14.10 -0.60 -18.68
N ARG A 198 15.01 -0.48 -19.65
CA ARG A 198 16.06 -1.47 -19.90
C ARG A 198 16.98 -1.70 -18.70
N ASP A 199 17.25 -0.64 -17.93
CA ASP A 199 18.14 -0.71 -16.76
C ASP A 199 17.42 -1.44 -15.61
N LYS A 200 16.11 -1.21 -15.46
CA LYS A 200 15.24 -1.99 -14.56
C LYS A 200 15.20 -3.47 -14.94
N VAL A 201 15.03 -3.78 -16.22
CA VAL A 201 15.02 -5.17 -16.72
C VAL A 201 16.38 -5.84 -16.49
N ALA A 202 17.48 -5.13 -16.73
CA ALA A 202 18.83 -5.63 -16.44
C ALA A 202 19.00 -5.94 -14.94
N PHE A 203 18.58 -5.04 -14.06
CA PHE A 203 18.59 -5.26 -12.62
C PHE A 203 17.83 -6.52 -12.20
N LEU A 204 16.60 -6.70 -12.72
CA LEU A 204 15.78 -7.88 -12.42
C LEU A 204 16.43 -9.18 -12.90
N LYS A 205 17.11 -9.14 -14.07
CA LYS A 205 17.85 -10.28 -14.60
C LYS A 205 19.02 -10.65 -13.68
N GLU A 206 19.82 -9.68 -13.26
CA GLU A 206 20.95 -9.92 -12.36
C GLU A 206 20.50 -10.44 -10.99
N LEU A 207 19.40 -9.89 -10.45
CA LEU A 207 18.79 -10.41 -9.22
C LEU A 207 18.38 -11.89 -9.36
N SER A 208 17.81 -12.26 -10.51
CA SER A 208 17.45 -13.65 -10.82
C SER A 208 18.67 -14.58 -10.92
N VAL A 209 19.76 -14.11 -11.53
CA VAL A 209 21.03 -14.84 -11.58
C VAL A 209 21.56 -15.09 -10.16
N ILE A 210 21.58 -14.07 -9.30
CA ILE A 210 22.05 -14.23 -7.91
C ILE A 210 21.23 -15.28 -7.14
N ARG A 211 19.91 -15.32 -7.35
CA ARG A 211 19.02 -16.29 -6.70
C ARG A 211 19.30 -17.75 -7.06
N THR A 212 19.94 -17.98 -8.21
CA THR A 212 20.11 -19.32 -8.79
C THR A 212 21.56 -19.78 -8.82
N GLN A 213 22.52 -18.87 -8.94
CA GLN A 213 23.94 -19.18 -9.13
C GLN A 213 24.62 -19.76 -7.88
N ASP A 214 25.45 -20.78 -8.06
CA ASP A 214 26.13 -21.50 -6.95
C ASP A 214 27.42 -20.82 -6.47
N ALA A 215 27.99 -19.93 -7.27
CA ALA A 215 29.20 -19.18 -6.92
C ALA A 215 28.95 -18.04 -5.91
N ILE A 216 27.69 -17.72 -5.63
CA ILE A 216 27.31 -16.70 -4.65
C ILE A 216 27.26 -17.33 -3.25
N ALA A 217 27.73 -16.60 -2.24
CA ALA A 217 27.65 -17.03 -0.85
C ALA A 217 26.20 -17.38 -0.46
N GLN A 218 26.00 -18.53 0.18
CA GLN A 218 24.67 -19.11 0.42
C GLN A 218 23.77 -18.15 1.24
N ASP A 219 24.33 -17.45 2.22
CA ASP A 219 23.61 -16.46 3.03
C ASP A 219 23.03 -15.31 2.19
N LEU A 220 23.79 -14.83 1.20
CA LEU A 220 23.33 -13.80 0.29
C LEU A 220 22.29 -14.33 -0.71
N LYS A 221 22.43 -15.58 -1.17
CA LYS A 221 21.45 -16.25 -2.03
C LYS A 221 20.12 -16.42 -1.30
N ASP A 222 20.17 -16.87 -0.04
CA ASP A 222 19.00 -17.00 0.83
C ASP A 222 18.33 -15.65 1.05
N HIS A 223 19.12 -14.59 1.32
CA HIS A 223 18.60 -13.23 1.43
C HIS A 223 17.95 -12.72 0.13
N ALA A 224 18.56 -12.96 -1.03
CA ALA A 224 17.99 -12.58 -2.33
C ALA A 224 16.66 -13.31 -2.62
N ASN A 225 16.54 -14.56 -2.19
CA ASN A 225 15.29 -15.35 -2.25
C ASN A 225 14.26 -14.88 -1.20
N ALA A 226 14.71 -14.23 -0.14
CA ALA A 226 13.89 -13.61 0.89
C ALA A 226 13.47 -12.16 0.58
N ILE A 227 13.65 -11.69 -0.67
CA ILE A 227 13.20 -10.37 -1.12
C ILE A 227 12.01 -10.51 -2.07
N THR A 228 10.95 -9.77 -1.81
CA THR A 228 9.90 -9.48 -2.79
C THR A 228 10.23 -8.17 -3.51
N VAL A 229 9.97 -8.14 -4.82
CA VAL A 229 10.16 -6.96 -5.65
C VAL A 229 8.79 -6.42 -6.07
N ILE A 230 8.47 -5.21 -5.64
CA ILE A 230 7.20 -4.56 -5.95
C ILE A 230 7.43 -3.49 -7.02
N ASN A 231 6.67 -3.53 -8.10
CA ASN A 231 6.82 -2.61 -9.23
C ASN A 231 5.81 -1.45 -9.15
N ASP A 232 6.27 -0.28 -8.70
CA ASP A 232 5.48 0.96 -8.58
C ASP A 232 5.84 1.98 -9.67
N SER A 233 6.05 1.50 -10.90
CA SER A 233 6.43 2.35 -12.03
C SER A 233 5.27 3.21 -12.53
N HIS A 234 5.61 4.37 -13.10
CA HIS A 234 4.71 5.25 -13.85
C HIS A 234 5.34 5.55 -15.24
N PRO A 235 5.16 4.65 -16.23
CA PRO A 235 5.83 4.73 -17.53
C PRO A 235 5.50 5.99 -18.34
N ILE A 236 4.28 6.52 -18.23
CA ILE A 236 3.84 7.75 -18.92
C ILE A 236 4.77 8.94 -18.57
N HIS A 237 5.30 8.97 -17.35
CA HIS A 237 6.25 9.99 -16.89
C HIS A 237 7.71 9.54 -16.92
N SER A 238 8.01 8.43 -17.61
CA SER A 238 9.36 7.82 -17.63
C SER A 238 9.92 7.54 -16.23
N ARG A 239 9.04 7.25 -15.26
CA ARG A 239 9.43 6.91 -13.89
C ARG A 239 9.35 5.40 -13.72
N TYR A 240 10.49 4.74 -13.62
CA TYR A 240 10.56 3.30 -13.41
C TYR A 240 11.05 3.05 -12.00
N LYS A 241 10.20 2.47 -11.15
CA LYS A 241 10.45 2.31 -9.72
C LYS A 241 10.21 0.89 -9.29
N LEU A 242 11.13 0.37 -8.48
CA LEU A 242 10.95 -0.87 -7.75
C LEU A 242 11.08 -0.58 -6.25
N TYR A 243 10.32 -1.31 -5.43
CA TYR A 243 10.62 -1.47 -4.02
C TYR A 243 11.13 -2.87 -3.76
N LEU A 244 12.20 -2.98 -2.99
CA LEU A 244 12.63 -4.22 -2.38
C LEU A 244 12.05 -4.26 -0.96
N VAL A 245 11.39 -5.37 -0.63
CA VAL A 245 10.78 -5.62 0.67
C VAL A 245 11.03 -7.08 1.09
N PRO A 246 10.86 -7.47 2.36
CA PRO A 246 10.91 -8.88 2.77
C PRO A 246 9.95 -9.74 1.96
N LYS A 247 10.27 -11.04 1.89
CA LYS A 247 9.39 -12.05 1.30
C LYS A 247 8.01 -12.01 1.94
N ASP A 248 7.00 -12.39 1.16
CA ASP A 248 5.60 -12.50 1.60
C ASP A 248 5.01 -11.18 2.11
N THR A 249 5.64 -10.05 1.74
CA THR A 249 5.17 -8.70 2.01
C THR A 249 4.64 -8.07 0.73
N SER A 250 3.39 -7.59 0.77
CA SER A 250 2.76 -6.78 -0.27
C SER A 250 1.48 -6.15 0.28
N LYS A 251 0.88 -5.24 -0.49
CA LYS A 251 -0.45 -4.67 -0.16
C LYS A 251 -1.51 -5.78 -0.03
N GLU A 252 -1.55 -6.72 -0.98
CA GLU A 252 -2.41 -7.91 -0.95
C GLU A 252 -2.24 -8.72 0.34
N LYS A 253 -1.00 -9.08 0.69
CA LYS A 253 -0.72 -9.92 1.86
C LYS A 253 -1.08 -9.24 3.18
N ALA A 254 -0.92 -7.92 3.25
CA ALA A 254 -1.37 -7.15 4.41
C ALA A 254 -2.90 -7.16 4.54
N VAL A 255 -3.65 -7.02 3.43
CA VAL A 255 -5.12 -7.14 3.43
C VAL A 255 -5.54 -8.54 3.90
N GLU A 256 -4.96 -9.60 3.34
CA GLU A 256 -5.25 -10.99 3.74
C GLU A 256 -5.00 -11.22 5.24
N HIS A 257 -3.86 -10.76 5.76
CA HIS A 257 -3.53 -10.87 7.18
C HIS A 257 -4.52 -10.12 8.07
N ILE A 258 -4.89 -8.88 7.72
CA ILE A 258 -5.87 -8.08 8.49
C ILE A 258 -7.22 -8.79 8.53
N ILE A 259 -7.71 -9.26 7.38
CA ILE A 259 -9.00 -9.98 7.31
C ILE A 259 -8.94 -11.25 8.16
N GLN A 260 -7.87 -12.04 8.04
CA GLN A 260 -7.70 -13.25 8.85
C GLN A 260 -7.75 -12.93 10.35
N LYS A 261 -6.99 -11.92 10.81
CA LYS A 261 -6.96 -11.54 12.22
C LYS A 261 -8.31 -11.03 12.73
N LEU A 262 -9.05 -10.30 11.90
CA LEU A 262 -10.39 -9.85 12.23
C LEU A 262 -11.39 -11.01 12.27
N CYS A 263 -11.33 -11.96 11.35
CA CYS A 263 -12.12 -13.20 11.38
C CYS A 263 -11.89 -13.98 12.67
N GLU A 264 -10.62 -14.23 13.01
CA GLU A 264 -10.20 -14.89 14.25
C GLU A 264 -10.74 -14.16 15.50
N SER A 265 -10.65 -12.83 15.51
CA SER A 265 -11.08 -12.01 16.65
C SER A 265 -12.60 -11.94 16.81
N LEU A 266 -13.33 -11.86 15.71
CA LEU A 266 -14.79 -11.71 15.68
C LEU A 266 -15.53 -13.05 15.70
N GLY A 267 -14.83 -14.17 15.46
CA GLY A 267 -15.43 -15.49 15.36
C GLY A 267 -16.34 -15.63 14.14
N VAL A 268 -15.92 -15.11 12.99
CA VAL A 268 -16.68 -15.15 11.73
C VAL A 268 -15.79 -15.56 10.56
N GLU A 269 -16.42 -16.05 9.49
CA GLU A 269 -15.75 -16.39 8.24
C GLU A 269 -15.47 -15.15 7.37
N PRO A 270 -14.48 -15.21 6.44
CA PRO A 270 -14.20 -14.12 5.49
C PRO A 270 -15.42 -13.66 4.69
N SER A 271 -16.34 -14.58 4.37
CA SER A 271 -17.57 -14.30 3.60
C SER A 271 -18.55 -13.36 4.31
N ALA A 272 -18.36 -13.13 5.62
CA ALA A 272 -19.11 -12.14 6.39
C ALA A 272 -18.70 -10.69 6.09
N PHE A 273 -17.58 -10.47 5.40
CA PHE A 273 -17.04 -9.14 5.11
C PHE A 273 -17.43 -8.65 3.71
N GLU A 274 -17.78 -7.37 3.63
CA GLU A 274 -17.88 -6.58 2.40
C GLU A 274 -16.67 -5.64 2.37
N ILE A 275 -15.77 -5.81 1.40
CA ILE A 275 -14.55 -4.99 1.31
C ILE A 275 -14.54 -4.15 0.04
N LEU A 276 -14.07 -2.91 0.20
CA LEU A 276 -13.79 -2.01 -0.90
C LEU A 276 -12.29 -1.79 -0.96
N LEU A 277 -11.68 -1.98 -2.12
CA LEU A 277 -10.27 -1.71 -2.37
C LEU A 277 -10.16 -0.58 -3.37
N ALA A 278 -9.26 0.39 -3.16
CA ALA A 278 -9.05 1.47 -4.12
C ALA A 278 -7.58 1.84 -4.26
N GLY A 279 -7.16 2.12 -5.49
CA GLY A 279 -5.80 2.58 -5.80
C GLY A 279 -5.59 2.90 -7.28
N ASP A 280 -4.36 3.29 -7.64
CA ASP A 280 -4.01 3.83 -8.96
C ASP A 280 -2.87 3.07 -9.68
N SER A 281 -2.17 2.18 -8.96
CA SER A 281 -0.88 1.61 -9.38
C SER A 281 -0.89 0.08 -9.50
N LEU A 282 0.17 -0.51 -10.06
CA LEU A 282 0.30 -1.98 -10.17
C LEU A 282 0.16 -2.70 -8.81
N PRO A 283 0.81 -2.25 -7.72
CA PRO A 283 0.61 -2.84 -6.39
C PRO A 283 -0.85 -2.78 -5.91
N ASP A 284 -1.61 -1.78 -6.35
CA ASP A 284 -3.04 -1.66 -6.02
C ASP A 284 -3.90 -2.58 -6.87
N LEU A 285 -3.52 -2.81 -8.13
CA LEU A 285 -4.14 -3.83 -8.97
C LEU A 285 -3.95 -5.21 -8.32
N ASP A 286 -2.74 -5.58 -7.95
CA ASP A 286 -2.47 -6.87 -7.27
C ASP A 286 -3.30 -6.97 -5.97
N MET A 287 -3.35 -5.89 -5.17
CA MET A 287 -4.20 -5.81 -3.99
C MET A 287 -5.69 -6.02 -4.33
N GLY A 288 -6.20 -5.35 -5.36
CA GLY A 288 -7.61 -5.45 -5.77
C GLY A 288 -8.00 -6.83 -6.31
N LEU A 289 -7.12 -7.44 -7.09
CA LEU A 289 -7.34 -8.75 -7.72
C LEU A 289 -7.25 -9.91 -6.71
N HIS A 290 -6.36 -9.80 -5.73
CA HIS A 290 -6.00 -10.95 -4.89
C HIS A 290 -6.23 -10.73 -3.39
N GLY A 291 -6.34 -9.49 -2.91
CA GLY A 291 -6.44 -9.18 -1.48
C GLY A 291 -7.79 -9.53 -0.87
N GLY A 292 -7.81 -10.17 0.30
CA GLY A 292 -9.06 -10.49 1.00
C GLY A 292 -9.88 -11.58 0.31
N LYS A 293 -9.23 -12.69 -0.07
CA LYS A 293 -9.90 -13.88 -0.62
C LYS A 293 -11.04 -14.37 0.27
N GLY A 294 -12.13 -14.82 -0.37
CA GLY A 294 -13.32 -15.32 0.33
C GLY A 294 -14.25 -14.24 0.90
N THR A 295 -13.92 -12.94 0.74
CA THR A 295 -14.80 -11.82 1.11
C THR A 295 -15.63 -11.35 -0.10
N LYS A 296 -16.64 -10.49 0.13
CA LYS A 296 -17.33 -9.78 -0.96
C LYS A 296 -16.54 -8.52 -1.33
N ALA A 297 -15.65 -8.64 -2.32
CA ALA A 297 -14.71 -7.58 -2.69
C ALA A 297 -15.14 -6.80 -3.95
N THR A 298 -15.07 -5.47 -3.85
CA THR A 298 -15.11 -4.56 -5.01
C THR A 298 -13.79 -3.79 -5.06
N PHE A 299 -13.10 -3.85 -6.20
CA PHE A 299 -11.92 -3.05 -6.46
C PHE A 299 -12.25 -1.84 -7.35
N ILE A 300 -11.76 -0.67 -6.96
CA ILE A 300 -11.95 0.59 -7.67
C ILE A 300 -10.60 1.10 -8.14
N LEU A 301 -10.40 1.06 -9.45
CA LEU A 301 -9.34 1.78 -10.12
C LEU A 301 -9.81 3.23 -10.31
N VAL A 302 -9.27 4.13 -9.50
CA VAL A 302 -9.67 5.54 -9.51
C VAL A 302 -9.30 6.22 -10.82
N GLY A 303 -9.98 7.33 -11.12
CA GLY A 303 -9.77 8.10 -12.32
C GLY A 303 -8.37 8.72 -12.37
N GLY A 304 -7.78 8.77 -13.56
CA GLY A 304 -6.37 9.14 -13.72
C GLY A 304 -5.39 8.05 -13.29
N SER A 305 -5.86 6.82 -13.03
CA SER A 305 -4.99 5.69 -12.74
C SER A 305 -3.98 5.46 -13.86
N ARG A 306 -2.77 5.08 -13.45
CA ARG A 306 -1.65 4.73 -14.34
C ARG A 306 -1.96 3.50 -15.21
N LEU A 307 -2.96 2.72 -14.82
CA LEU A 307 -3.30 1.43 -15.42
C LEU A 307 -4.52 1.49 -16.35
N THR A 308 -5.30 2.58 -16.34
CA THR A 308 -6.56 2.69 -17.09
C THR A 308 -6.35 2.32 -18.57
N ASP A 309 -5.38 2.93 -19.23
CA ASP A 309 -5.16 2.75 -20.67
C ASP A 309 -4.72 1.33 -21.02
N ILE A 310 -3.81 0.74 -20.24
CA ILE A 310 -3.29 -0.59 -20.53
C ILE A 310 -4.33 -1.68 -20.28
N ILE A 311 -5.15 -1.55 -19.22
CA ILE A 311 -6.23 -2.50 -18.93
C ILE A 311 -7.29 -2.46 -20.04
N ARG A 312 -7.63 -1.26 -20.54
CA ARG A 312 -8.65 -1.07 -21.58
C ARG A 312 -8.16 -1.33 -22.99
N SER A 313 -6.84 -1.26 -23.24
CA SER A 313 -6.26 -1.51 -24.55
C SER A 313 -6.59 -2.93 -25.04
N LYS A 314 -6.85 -3.12 -26.32
CA LYS A 314 -7.05 -4.48 -26.89
C LYS A 314 -5.76 -5.12 -27.40
N THR A 315 -4.71 -4.33 -27.59
CA THR A 315 -3.49 -4.73 -28.29
C THR A 315 -2.24 -4.65 -27.43
N GLU A 316 -2.21 -3.76 -26.45
CA GLU A 316 -1.08 -3.65 -25.53
C GLU A 316 -1.34 -4.50 -24.30
N HIS A 317 -0.36 -5.34 -23.93
CA HIS A 317 -0.45 -6.21 -22.76
C HIS A 317 0.65 -5.93 -21.74
N THR A 318 1.64 -5.11 -22.07
CA THR A 318 2.80 -4.88 -21.19
C THR A 318 2.72 -3.53 -20.51
N PHE A 319 2.78 -3.50 -19.18
CA PHE A 319 2.91 -2.27 -18.39
C PHE A 319 4.23 -2.25 -17.63
N ALA A 320 5.09 -1.27 -17.91
CA ALA A 320 6.38 -1.13 -17.25
C ALA A 320 7.24 -2.42 -17.27
N GLY A 321 7.15 -3.23 -18.32
CA GLY A 321 7.85 -4.52 -18.42
C GLY A 321 7.21 -5.69 -17.69
N VAL A 322 5.99 -5.53 -17.16
CA VAL A 322 5.14 -6.61 -16.65
C VAL A 322 4.10 -6.96 -17.70
N ASP A 323 3.95 -8.25 -18.01
CA ASP A 323 2.89 -8.74 -18.88
C ASP A 323 1.58 -8.90 -18.11
N LEU A 324 0.52 -8.25 -18.58
CA LEU A 324 -0.83 -8.25 -18.02
C LEU A 324 -1.80 -9.06 -18.88
N ALA A 325 -1.31 -9.84 -19.86
CA ALA A 325 -2.17 -10.61 -20.77
C ALA A 325 -3.13 -11.54 -20.01
N GLU A 326 -2.64 -12.29 -19.02
CA GLU A 326 -3.46 -13.21 -18.22
C GLU A 326 -4.53 -12.46 -17.42
N ILE A 327 -4.16 -11.37 -16.74
CA ILE A 327 -5.11 -10.52 -16.00
C ILE A 327 -6.24 -10.06 -16.93
N LYS A 328 -5.89 -9.63 -18.14
CA LYS A 328 -6.86 -9.13 -19.13
C LYS A 328 -7.72 -10.23 -19.72
N GLN A 329 -7.21 -11.44 -19.88
CA GLN A 329 -8.01 -12.60 -20.32
C GLN A 329 -9.07 -12.97 -19.28
N ASN A 330 -8.74 -12.81 -18.00
CA ASN A 330 -9.64 -13.06 -16.87
C ASN A 330 -10.58 -11.89 -16.56
N LEU A 331 -10.47 -10.76 -17.29
CA LEU A 331 -11.27 -9.57 -17.10
C LEU A 331 -12.41 -9.50 -18.12
N GLN A 332 -13.64 -9.65 -17.65
CA GLN A 332 -14.85 -9.58 -18.47
C GLN A 332 -15.57 -8.25 -18.24
N GLU A 333 -15.78 -7.45 -19.28
CA GLU A 333 -16.60 -6.24 -19.19
C GLU A 333 -18.08 -6.62 -19.05
N ILE A 334 -18.73 -6.13 -17.98
CA ILE A 334 -20.16 -6.32 -17.72
C ILE A 334 -20.97 -5.17 -18.33
N SER A 335 -20.46 -3.95 -18.13
CA SER A 335 -21.01 -2.70 -18.67
C SER A 335 -19.87 -1.67 -18.72
N PRO A 336 -20.02 -0.54 -19.43
CA PRO A 336 -18.96 0.46 -19.51
C PRO A 336 -18.39 0.82 -18.13
N GLY A 337 -17.12 0.51 -17.90
CA GLY A 337 -16.41 0.78 -16.65
C GLY A 337 -16.66 -0.18 -15.49
N ARG A 338 -17.54 -1.17 -15.64
CA ARG A 338 -17.72 -2.27 -14.67
C ARG A 338 -17.26 -3.58 -15.30
N PHE A 339 -16.32 -4.23 -14.64
CA PHE A 339 -15.73 -5.48 -15.06
C PHE A 339 -15.90 -6.53 -13.97
N ARG A 340 -15.86 -7.79 -14.37
CA ARG A 340 -15.69 -8.93 -13.48
C ARG A 340 -14.35 -9.55 -13.75
N PHE A 341 -13.53 -9.68 -12.72
CA PHE A 341 -12.36 -10.52 -12.77
C PHE A 341 -12.72 -11.92 -12.27
N ILE A 342 -12.41 -12.95 -13.05
CA ILE A 342 -12.80 -14.33 -12.78
C ILE A 342 -11.54 -15.19 -12.71
N THR A 343 -11.39 -15.91 -11.61
CA THR A 343 -10.40 -16.97 -11.44
C THR A 343 -11.12 -18.29 -11.18
N GLU A 344 -10.38 -19.39 -11.08
CA GLU A 344 -10.97 -20.70 -10.73
C GLU A 344 -11.62 -20.69 -9.34
N GLU A 345 -11.10 -19.89 -8.41
CA GLU A 345 -11.47 -19.92 -6.99
C GLU A 345 -12.35 -18.73 -6.54
N ASP A 346 -12.35 -17.62 -7.29
CA ASP A 346 -12.96 -16.36 -6.86
C ASP A 346 -13.43 -15.51 -8.05
N SER A 347 -14.41 -14.63 -7.79
CA SER A 347 -14.87 -13.63 -8.76
C SER A 347 -15.07 -12.28 -8.09
N ARG A 348 -14.59 -11.21 -8.73
CA ARG A 348 -14.55 -9.87 -8.13
C ARG A 348 -15.06 -8.82 -9.07
N GLU A 349 -15.74 -7.82 -8.51
CA GLU A 349 -16.14 -6.64 -9.28
C GLU A 349 -14.96 -5.65 -9.33
N ILE A 350 -14.69 -5.14 -10.53
CA ILE A 350 -13.69 -4.12 -10.79
C ILE A 350 -14.38 -2.92 -11.44
N ILE A 351 -14.18 -1.76 -10.84
CA ILE A 351 -14.71 -0.49 -11.31
C ILE A 351 -13.54 0.33 -11.84
N ILE A 352 -13.59 0.72 -13.11
CA ILE A 352 -12.62 1.64 -13.70
C ILE A 352 -13.29 2.99 -13.86
N CYS A 353 -12.99 3.94 -12.96
CA CYS A 353 -13.72 5.20 -12.88
C CYS A 353 -13.64 6.05 -14.16
N ASP A 354 -12.49 6.04 -14.84
CA ASP A 354 -12.28 6.77 -16.10
C ASP A 354 -13.21 6.32 -17.23
N ALA A 355 -13.76 5.11 -17.16
CA ALA A 355 -14.70 4.65 -18.18
C ALA A 355 -16.11 5.27 -18.02
N PHE A 356 -16.44 5.87 -16.87
CA PHE A 356 -17.70 6.57 -16.66
C PHE A 356 -17.60 8.08 -16.97
N SER A 357 -16.46 8.70 -16.69
CA SER A 357 -16.22 10.12 -16.95
C SER A 357 -14.73 10.47 -16.85
N ASN A 358 -14.16 11.03 -17.93
CA ASN A 358 -12.79 11.56 -17.91
C ASN A 358 -12.66 12.89 -17.13
N LYS A 359 -13.72 13.36 -16.46
CA LYS A 359 -13.72 14.68 -15.79
C LYS A 359 -13.25 14.61 -14.34
N HIS A 360 -13.18 13.42 -13.74
CA HIS A 360 -12.82 13.25 -12.34
C HIS A 360 -11.56 12.39 -12.23
N THR A 361 -10.54 12.92 -11.56
CA THR A 361 -9.32 12.19 -11.22
C THR A 361 -9.27 11.92 -9.72
N GLU A 362 -8.52 10.89 -9.33
CA GLU A 362 -8.18 10.55 -7.94
C GLU A 362 -9.45 10.48 -7.07
N VAL A 363 -9.46 11.17 -5.92
CA VAL A 363 -10.51 11.10 -4.91
C VAL A 363 -11.89 11.55 -5.40
N ALA A 364 -11.94 12.43 -6.41
CA ALA A 364 -13.21 12.90 -6.96
C ALA A 364 -13.96 11.80 -7.72
N SER A 365 -13.22 10.91 -8.37
CA SER A 365 -13.78 9.79 -9.11
C SER A 365 -14.33 8.71 -8.16
N LEU A 366 -13.61 8.44 -7.07
CA LEU A 366 -14.03 7.56 -5.99
C LEU A 366 -15.29 8.11 -5.31
N TYR A 367 -15.30 9.40 -4.98
CA TYR A 367 -16.47 10.06 -4.39
C TYR A 367 -17.72 9.91 -5.27
N ALA A 368 -17.59 10.22 -6.56
CA ALA A 368 -18.70 10.17 -7.50
C ALA A 368 -19.27 8.74 -7.63
N TYR A 369 -18.40 7.73 -7.68
CA TYR A 369 -18.83 6.33 -7.66
C TYR A 369 -19.56 5.98 -6.37
N LEU A 370 -18.97 6.28 -5.22
CA LEU A 370 -19.54 5.95 -3.91
C LEU A 370 -20.91 6.61 -3.71
N GLN A 371 -21.03 7.88 -4.09
CA GLN A 371 -22.29 8.61 -3.99
C GLN A 371 -23.40 7.88 -4.78
N LYS A 372 -23.13 7.58 -6.05
CA LYS A 372 -24.08 6.85 -6.90
C LYS A 372 -24.36 5.44 -6.36
N HIS A 373 -23.32 4.72 -5.95
CA HIS A 373 -23.44 3.36 -5.44
C HIS A 373 -24.32 3.30 -4.19
N PHE A 374 -24.17 4.23 -3.26
CA PHE A 374 -25.01 4.25 -2.06
C PHE A 374 -26.41 4.81 -2.32
N GLU A 375 -26.58 5.79 -3.21
CA GLU A 375 -27.91 6.28 -3.62
C GLU A 375 -28.77 5.18 -4.29
N GLU A 376 -28.15 4.28 -5.07
CA GLU A 376 -28.84 3.18 -5.75
C GLU A 376 -29.19 1.98 -4.84
N ASN A 377 -28.63 1.91 -3.63
CA ASN A 377 -28.75 0.77 -2.70
C ASN A 377 -29.45 1.11 -1.36
N VAL A 378 -30.00 2.32 -1.24
CA VAL A 378 -30.94 2.74 -0.18
C VAL A 378 -32.36 2.54 -0.68
#